data_AF-A0A316NM86-F1
#
_entry.id   AF-A0A316NM86-F1
#
_cell.length_a   1.000
_cell.length_b   1.000
_cell.length_c   1.000
_cell.angle_alpha   90.00
_cell.angle_beta   90.00
_cell.angle_gamma   90.00
#
_symmetry.space_group_name_H-M   'P 1'
#
loop_
_entity.id
_entity.type
_entity.pdbx_description
1 polymer ?
#
loop_
_entity_poly.entity_id
_entity_poly.type
_entity_poly.pdbx_seq_one_letter_code
_entity_poly.pdbx_strand_id
1 'polypeptide(L)'
;MISAVRMFSNNFTSAQNQQRQDMINQRYNEIYSHELAHQRAGGSLAGGIVIERDANGIPVGGHVPIKMPALDKNNPDKTIKDANTVISSAMAPSDPSDQDYKVANQARSIKSQAEAYKNTHPEVGQKLDVRG
;
A
#
# COMPACT_ATOMS: atom_id res chain seq x y z
N MET A 1 -7.09 29.21 -51.40
CA MET A 1 -5.91 29.19 -50.51
C MET A 1 -6.37 29.84 -49.21
N ILE A 2 -6.50 29.22 -48.04
CA ILE A 2 -5.64 28.29 -47.30
C ILE A 2 -6.45 27.67 -46.14
N SER A 3 -6.18 26.39 -45.86
CA SER A 3 -6.31 25.65 -44.60
C SER A 3 -7.65 25.56 -43.86
N ALA A 4 -8.39 24.50 -44.17
CA ALA A 4 -9.22 23.82 -43.18
C ALA A 4 -8.30 23.08 -42.19
N VAL A 5 -8.13 23.63 -40.99
CA VAL A 5 -7.51 22.95 -39.86
C VAL A 5 -8.41 21.76 -39.50
N ARG A 6 -7.98 20.54 -39.87
CA ARG A 6 -8.58 19.30 -39.36
C ARG A 6 -8.33 19.25 -37.85
N MET A 7 -9.34 19.64 -37.09
CA MET A 7 -9.48 19.23 -35.70
C MET A 7 -9.62 17.69 -35.71
N PHE A 8 -8.58 16.99 -35.28
CA PHE A 8 -8.63 15.55 -35.08
C PHE A 8 -9.52 15.26 -33.87
N SER A 9 -10.83 15.22 -34.10
CA SER A 9 -11.78 14.63 -33.15
C SER A 9 -11.51 13.13 -33.11
N ASN A 10 -10.98 12.65 -31.98
CA ASN A 10 -10.87 11.23 -31.68
C ASN A 10 -12.29 10.63 -31.51
N ASN A 11 -13.00 10.42 -32.61
CA ASN A 11 -14.30 9.76 -32.63
C ASN A 11 -14.07 8.24 -32.69
N PHE A 12 -13.90 7.64 -31.51
CA PHE A 12 -13.89 6.18 -31.37
C PHE A 12 -15.26 5.59 -31.74
N THR A 13 -15.23 4.45 -32.43
CA THR A 13 -16.44 3.65 -32.69
C THR A 13 -17.01 3.09 -31.38
N SER A 14 -18.29 2.71 -31.37
CA SER A 14 -18.91 2.06 -30.20
C SER A 14 -18.15 0.80 -29.76
N ALA A 15 -17.67 -0.01 -30.71
CA ALA A 15 -16.86 -1.19 -30.43
C ALA A 15 -15.50 -0.83 -29.78
N GLN A 16 -14.82 0.20 -30.28
CA GLN A 16 -13.56 0.67 -29.68
C GLN A 16 -13.78 1.25 -28.28
N ASN A 17 -14.90 1.95 -28.05
CA ASN A 17 -15.26 2.45 -26.73
C ASN A 17 -15.53 1.32 -25.74
N GLN A 18 -16.23 0.26 -26.17
CA GLN A 18 -16.46 -0.92 -25.33
C GLN A 18 -15.15 -1.61 -24.95
N GLN A 19 -14.28 -1.88 -25.94
CA GLN A 19 -12.98 -2.49 -25.69
C GLN A 19 -12.11 -1.66 -24.73
N ARG A 20 -12.15 -0.33 -24.88
CA ARG A 20 -11.45 0.58 -23.96
C ARG A 20 -12.01 0.50 -22.54
N GLN A 21 -13.33 0.45 -22.40
CA GLN A 21 -13.97 0.35 -21.09
C GLN A 21 -13.67 -0.98 -20.41
N ASP A 22 -13.68 -2.08 -21.17
CA ASP A 22 -13.35 -3.41 -20.66
C ASP A 22 -11.90 -3.46 -20.14
N MET A 23 -10.95 -2.89 -20.89
CA MET A 23 -9.56 -2.75 -20.46
C MET A 23 -9.42 -1.90 -19.19
N ILE A 24 -10.14 -0.78 -19.10
CA ILE A 24 -10.14 0.09 -17.90
C ILE A 24 -10.66 -0.66 -16.68
N ASN A 25 -11.78 -1.38 -16.83
CA ASN A 25 -12.39 -2.15 -15.75
C ASN A 25 -11.46 -3.28 -15.29
N GLN A 26 -10.83 -3.98 -16.24
CA GLN A 26 -9.87 -5.03 -15.92
C GLN A 26 -8.70 -4.49 -15.09
N ARG A 27 -8.01 -3.45 -15.57
CA ARG A 27 -6.88 -2.83 -14.85
C ARG A 27 -7.28 -2.29 -13.49
N TYR A 28 -8.46 -1.67 -13.41
CA TYR A 28 -8.99 -1.18 -12.14
C TYR A 28 -9.14 -2.30 -11.13
N ASN A 29 -9.74 -3.43 -11.54
CA ASN A 29 -10.00 -4.56 -10.65
C ASN A 29 -8.69 -5.23 -10.20
N GLU A 30 -7.72 -5.36 -11.09
CA GLU A 30 -6.38 -5.87 -10.79
C GLU A 30 -5.71 -5.01 -9.70
N ILE A 31 -5.57 -3.70 -9.94
CA ILE A 31 -4.96 -2.77 -8.98
C ILE A 31 -5.76 -2.74 -7.68
N TYR A 32 -7.09 -2.61 -7.73
CA TYR A 32 -7.92 -2.57 -6.54
C TYR A 32 -7.78 -3.83 -5.69
N SER A 33 -7.70 -5.02 -6.31
CA SER A 33 -7.51 -6.28 -5.57
C SER A 33 -6.16 -6.36 -4.87
N HIS A 34 -5.10 -5.85 -5.53
CA HIS A 34 -3.76 -5.73 -4.98
C HIS A 34 -3.76 -4.77 -3.77
N GLU A 35 -4.28 -3.56 -3.94
CA GLU A 35 -4.37 -2.57 -2.87
C GLU A 35 -5.26 -3.03 -1.71
N LEU A 36 -6.35 -3.74 -2.00
CA LEU A 36 -7.24 -4.29 -0.98
C LEU A 36 -6.53 -5.34 -0.10
N ALA A 37 -5.59 -6.11 -0.66
CA ALA A 37 -4.80 -7.05 0.11
C ALA A 37 -3.92 -6.32 1.14
N HIS A 38 -3.23 -5.26 0.72
CA HIS A 38 -2.47 -4.39 1.63
C HIS A 38 -3.37 -3.82 2.73
N GLN A 39 -4.49 -3.21 2.37
CA GLN A 39 -5.40 -2.57 3.31
C GLN A 39 -5.92 -3.54 4.38
N ARG A 40 -6.40 -4.72 3.96
CA ARG A 40 -6.96 -5.72 4.86
C ARG A 40 -5.92 -6.23 5.85
N ALA A 41 -4.70 -6.50 5.39
CA ALA A 41 -3.63 -7.00 6.24
C ALA A 41 -3.03 -5.91 7.16
N GLY A 42 -3.08 -4.64 6.76
CA GLY A 42 -2.58 -3.53 7.58
C GLY A 42 -3.53 -3.08 8.70
N GLY A 43 -4.81 -3.44 8.64
CA GLY A 43 -5.77 -3.16 9.70
C GLY A 43 -5.80 -1.68 10.07
N SER A 44 -5.64 -1.36 11.36
CA SER A 44 -5.64 0.03 11.86
C SER A 44 -4.43 0.86 11.45
N LEU A 45 -3.38 0.23 10.92
CA LEU A 45 -2.21 0.93 10.39
C LEU A 45 -2.35 1.26 8.89
N ALA A 46 -3.30 0.65 8.19
CA ALA A 46 -3.57 0.95 6.79
C ALA A 46 -4.56 2.12 6.64
N GLY A 47 -4.31 2.98 5.66
CA GLY A 47 -5.25 4.01 5.22
C GLY A 47 -6.21 3.54 4.12
N GLY A 48 -6.75 4.51 3.39
CA GLY A 48 -7.63 4.26 2.25
C GLY A 48 -6.86 3.83 0.99
N ILE A 49 -7.52 3.06 0.13
CA ILE A 49 -7.01 2.70 -1.20
C ILE A 49 -7.04 3.95 -2.10
N VAL A 50 -5.92 4.24 -2.74
CA VAL A 50 -5.80 5.28 -3.76
C VAL A 50 -5.49 4.61 -5.10
N ILE A 51 -6.24 4.98 -6.14
CA ILE A 51 -6.02 4.49 -7.50
C ILE A 51 -5.57 5.65 -8.38
N GLU A 52 -4.41 5.49 -9.00
CA GLU A 52 -3.79 6.47 -9.88
C GLU A 52 -4.25 6.23 -11.32
N ARG A 53 -4.61 7.31 -12.01
CA ARG A 53 -5.09 7.29 -13.38
C ARG A 53 -4.26 8.22 -14.25
N ASP A 54 -4.05 7.83 -15.50
CA ASP A 54 -3.40 8.68 -16.49
C ASP A 54 -4.35 9.78 -17.02
N ALA A 55 -3.86 10.62 -17.94
CA ALA A 55 -4.65 11.67 -18.59
C ALA A 55 -5.85 11.14 -19.40
N ASN A 56 -5.86 9.84 -19.73
CA ASN A 56 -6.92 9.16 -20.46
C ASN A 56 -7.94 8.47 -19.53
N GLY A 57 -7.78 8.60 -18.21
CA GLY A 57 -8.61 7.98 -17.19
C GLY A 57 -8.32 6.50 -16.94
N ILE A 58 -7.25 5.96 -17.53
CA ILE A 58 -6.86 4.56 -17.40
C ILE A 58 -6.13 4.36 -16.06
N PRO A 59 -6.53 3.38 -15.23
CA PRO A 59 -5.79 3.01 -14.03
C PRO A 59 -4.37 2.54 -14.39
N VAL A 60 -3.37 3.15 -13.78
CA VAL A 60 -1.95 2.86 -14.04
C VAL A 60 -1.19 2.42 -12.78
N GLY A 61 -1.75 2.67 -11.60
CA GLY A 61 -1.18 2.24 -10.33
C GLY A 61 -2.16 2.43 -9.18
N GLY A 62 -1.74 2.02 -7.99
CA GLY A 62 -2.46 2.24 -6.75
C GLY A 62 -1.48 2.23 -5.58
N HIS A 63 -1.95 2.68 -4.43
CA HIS A 63 -1.24 2.51 -3.19
C HIS A 63 -2.20 2.53 -1.99
N VAL A 64 -1.78 1.86 -0.92
CA VAL A 64 -2.34 2.02 0.43
C VAL A 64 -1.27 2.63 1.33
N PRO A 65 -1.49 3.81 1.93
CA PRO A 65 -0.55 4.35 2.90
C PRO A 65 -0.60 3.50 4.17
N ILE A 66 0.55 2.94 4.55
CA ILE A 66 0.71 2.14 5.77
C ILE A 66 1.52 2.96 6.78
N LYS A 67 0.97 3.15 7.98
CA LYS A 67 1.65 3.86 9.07
C LYS A 67 2.84 3.04 9.58
N MET A 68 4.04 3.48 9.24
CA MET A 68 5.28 2.89 9.76
C MET A 68 5.42 3.19 11.27
N PRO A 69 5.65 2.18 12.12
CA PRO A 69 5.92 2.43 13.53
C PRO A 69 7.29 3.08 13.73
N ALA A 70 7.45 3.79 14.84
CA ALA A 70 8.75 4.16 15.37
C ALA A 70 9.06 3.31 16.61
N LEU A 71 10.34 3.25 17.01
CA LEU A 71 10.73 2.60 18.26
C LEU A 71 10.14 3.36 19.46
N ASP A 72 9.19 2.73 20.14
CA ASP A 72 8.68 3.16 21.43
C ASP A 72 9.52 2.47 22.51
N LYS A 73 10.45 3.21 23.10
CA LYS A 73 11.32 2.72 24.17
C LYS A 73 10.56 2.40 25.46
N ASN A 74 9.34 2.90 25.63
CA ASN A 74 8.49 2.58 26.78
C ASN A 74 7.65 1.33 26.50
N ASN A 75 7.35 1.04 25.23
CA ASN A 75 6.57 -0.13 24.81
C ASN A 75 7.17 -0.80 23.55
N PRO A 76 8.34 -1.46 23.66
CA PRO A 76 8.98 -2.09 22.51
C PRO A 76 8.14 -3.23 21.93
N ASP A 77 7.32 -3.90 22.75
CA ASP A 77 6.40 -4.95 22.30
C ASP A 77 5.33 -4.40 21.35
N LYS A 78 4.79 -3.21 21.62
CA LYS A 78 3.91 -2.51 20.68
C LYS A 78 4.63 -2.21 19.36
N THR A 79 5.88 -1.73 19.39
CA THR A 79 6.66 -1.51 18.16
C THR A 79 6.85 -2.80 17.37
N ILE A 80 7.18 -3.92 18.03
CA ILE A 80 7.35 -5.22 17.38
C ILE A 80 6.03 -5.67 16.74
N LYS A 81 4.91 -5.55 17.47
CA LYS A 81 3.58 -5.89 16.97
C LYS A 81 3.21 -5.06 15.74
N ASP A 82 3.33 -3.73 15.84
CA ASP A 82 3.01 -2.83 14.73
C ASP A 82 3.92 -3.10 13.52
N ALA A 83 5.22 -3.35 13.74
CA ALA A 83 6.15 -3.67 12.67
C ALA A 83 5.79 -4.99 11.97
N ASN A 84 5.38 -6.03 12.72
CA ASN A 84 4.87 -7.26 12.12
C ASN A 84 3.61 -7.01 11.28
N THR A 85 2.68 -6.16 11.74
CA THR A 85 1.49 -5.77 10.96
C THR A 85 1.89 -5.07 9.65
N VAL A 86 2.86 -4.15 9.68
CA VAL A 86 3.36 -3.49 8.47
C VAL A 86 4.02 -4.48 7.50
N ILE A 87 4.82 -5.42 8.00
CA ILE A 87 5.45 -6.47 7.17
C ILE A 87 4.36 -7.32 6.50
N SER A 88 3.37 -7.79 7.26
CA SER A 88 2.26 -8.58 6.74
C SER A 88 1.44 -7.82 5.72
N SER A 89 1.18 -6.53 5.96
CA SER A 89 0.46 -5.66 5.03
C SER A 89 1.20 -5.50 3.72
N ALA A 90 2.49 -5.13 3.76
CA ALA A 90 3.31 -4.96 2.57
C ALA A 90 3.46 -6.27 1.78
N MET A 91 3.53 -7.42 2.44
CA MET A 91 3.69 -8.72 1.76
C MET A 91 2.36 -9.44 1.49
N ALA A 92 1.22 -8.78 1.67
CA ALA A 92 -0.11 -9.39 1.54
C ALA A 92 -0.52 -9.74 0.10
N PRO A 93 -0.25 -8.92 -0.92
CA PRO A 93 -0.59 -9.29 -2.30
C PRO A 93 0.18 -10.53 -2.74
N SER A 94 -0.35 -11.27 -3.70
CA SER A 94 0.33 -12.43 -4.30
C SER A 94 1.56 -12.06 -5.10
N ASP A 95 1.64 -10.80 -5.54
CA ASP A 95 2.64 -10.23 -6.42
C ASP A 95 3.21 -8.90 -5.86
N PRO A 96 3.79 -8.86 -4.64
CA PRO A 96 4.26 -7.60 -4.06
C PRO A 96 5.23 -6.87 -4.97
N SER A 97 5.11 -5.54 -5.02
CA SER A 97 5.98 -4.67 -5.81
C SER A 97 7.31 -4.39 -5.11
N ASP A 98 8.26 -3.81 -5.84
CA ASP A 98 9.53 -3.34 -5.26
C ASP A 98 9.34 -2.31 -4.14
N GLN A 99 8.27 -1.50 -4.21
CA GLN A 99 7.90 -0.54 -3.16
C GLN A 99 7.52 -1.29 -1.87
N ASP A 100 6.75 -2.36 -2.01
CA ASP A 100 6.26 -3.14 -0.88
C ASP A 100 7.39 -3.86 -0.16
N TYR A 101 8.34 -4.43 -0.93
CA TYR A 101 9.55 -5.00 -0.35
C TYR A 101 10.35 -3.96 0.44
N LYS A 102 10.44 -2.71 -0.03
CA LYS A 102 11.11 -1.63 0.73
C LYS A 102 10.38 -1.32 2.03
N VAL A 103 9.05 -1.22 2.01
CA VAL A 103 8.23 -1.02 3.22
C VAL A 103 8.41 -2.17 4.21
N ALA A 104 8.36 -3.42 3.75
CA ALA A 104 8.57 -4.60 4.58
C ALA A 104 9.99 -4.61 5.19
N ASN A 105 11.02 -4.29 4.41
CA ASN A 105 12.40 -4.26 4.89
C ASN A 105 12.63 -3.13 5.91
N GLN A 106 12.01 -1.97 5.73
CA GLN A 106 12.06 -0.90 6.73
C GLN A 106 11.41 -1.34 8.04
N ALA A 107 10.24 -1.97 7.98
CA ALA A 107 9.57 -2.50 9.17
C ALA A 107 10.37 -3.62 9.86
N ARG A 108 11.04 -4.50 9.11
CA ARG A 108 11.98 -5.51 9.65
C ARG A 108 13.13 -4.88 10.43
N SER A 109 13.70 -3.77 9.92
CA SER A 109 14.76 -3.03 10.63
C SER A 109 14.26 -2.47 11.96
N ILE A 110 13.07 -1.87 11.97
CA ILE A 110 12.46 -1.31 13.19
C ILE A 110 12.12 -2.41 14.20
N LYS A 111 11.59 -3.55 13.74
CA LYS A 111 11.37 -4.73 14.56
C LYS A 111 12.65 -5.19 15.23
N SER A 112 13.73 -5.35 14.46
CA SER A 112 15.03 -5.79 15.00
C SER A 112 15.59 -4.81 16.03
N GLN A 113 15.44 -3.50 15.83
CA GLN A 113 15.82 -2.48 16.81
C GLN A 113 15.01 -2.60 18.10
N ALA A 114 13.69 -2.83 18.00
CA ALA A 114 12.82 -3.01 19.15
C ALA A 114 13.12 -4.30 19.92
N GLU A 115 13.41 -5.40 19.23
CA GLU A 115 13.85 -6.66 19.84
C GLU A 115 15.18 -6.48 20.59
N ALA A 116 16.16 -5.81 19.98
CA ALA A 116 17.45 -5.51 20.62
C ALA A 116 17.27 -4.63 21.87
N TYR A 117 16.41 -3.62 21.78
CA TYR A 117 16.09 -2.76 22.93
C TYR A 117 15.41 -3.53 24.05
N LYS A 118 14.40 -4.35 23.73
CA LYS A 118 13.70 -5.21 24.70
C LYS A 118 14.66 -6.16 25.41
N ASN A 119 15.57 -6.80 24.67
CA ASN A 119 16.54 -7.75 25.23
C ASN A 119 17.53 -7.09 26.20
N THR A 120 17.87 -5.81 25.96
CA THR A 120 18.76 -5.04 26.85
C THR A 120 18.02 -4.37 28.01
N HIS A 121 16.69 -4.32 27.97
CA HIS A 121 15.83 -3.66 28.96
C HIS A 121 14.61 -4.53 29.35
N PRO A 122 14.82 -5.70 29.99
CA PRO A 122 13.76 -6.69 30.26
C PRO A 122 12.63 -6.14 31.16
N GLU A 123 12.93 -5.16 32.00
CA GLU A 123 11.99 -4.47 32.90
C GLU A 123 10.87 -3.73 32.15
N VAL A 124 11.10 -3.31 30.91
CA VAL A 124 10.16 -2.47 30.13
C VAL A 124 9.05 -3.32 29.52
N GLY A 125 9.34 -4.57 29.11
CA GLY A 125 8.35 -5.49 28.54
C GLY A 125 7.34 -5.99 29.57
N GLN A 126 7.67 -6.00 30.87
CA GLN A 126 6.79 -6.53 31.92
C GLN A 126 5.80 -5.49 32.48
N LYS A 127 6.06 -4.18 32.31
CA LYS A 127 5.34 -3.13 33.04
C LYS A 127 4.04 -2.65 32.38
N LEU A 128 3.74 -3.03 31.14
CA LEU A 128 2.62 -2.45 30.39
C LEU A 128 1.43 -3.39 30.14
N ASP A 129 1.53 -4.69 30.42
CA ASP A 129 0.40 -5.64 30.31
C ASP A 129 -0.58 -5.56 31.51
N VAL A 130 -0.34 -4.65 32.48
CA VAL A 130 -1.08 -4.60 33.76
C VAL A 130 -2.26 -3.62 33.76
N ARG A 131 -2.65 -3.03 32.63
CA ARG A 131 -3.82 -2.12 32.56
C ARG A 131 -4.67 -2.39 31.33
N GLY A 132 -5.51 -3.41 31.45
CA GLY A 132 -6.79 -3.53 30.74
C GLY A 132 -7.92 -3.08 31.66
#